data_AF-A0A960H0E1-F1
#
_entry.id   AF-A0A960H0E1-F1
#
_cell.length_a   1.000
_cell.length_b   1.000
_cell.length_c   1.000
_cell.angle_alpha   90.00
_cell.angle_beta   90.00
_cell.angle_gamma   90.00
#
_symmetry.space_group_name_H-M   'P 1'
#
loop_
_entity.id
_entity.type
_entity.pdbx_description
1 polymer ?
#
loop_
_entity_poly.entity_id
_entity_poly.type
_entity_poly.pdbx_seq_one_letter_code
_entity_poly.pdbx_strand_id
1 'polypeptide(L)' 'MSYPSTSEMITIGKAVWHDLRLGLPVETALSKLQNSGFPPYEAAVVVAAASLAICTDQRSVVLEFANAHSGGRTA' A
#
# COMPACT_ATOMS: atom_id res chain seq x y z
N MET A 1 19.70 -5.22 3.35
CA MET A 1 18.64 -5.17 2.34
C MET A 1 18.73 -3.80 1.70
N SER A 2 18.92 -3.74 0.38
CA SER A 2 18.97 -2.48 -0.37
C SER A 2 17.64 -2.31 -1.09
N TYR A 3 17.10 -1.10 -1.09
CA TYR A 3 15.88 -0.82 -1.86
C TYR A 3 16.10 -1.05 -3.37
N PRO A 4 15.02 -1.36 -4.12
CA PRO A 4 15.07 -1.39 -5.57
C PRO A 4 15.57 -0.06 -6.15
N SER A 5 16.02 -0.08 -7.40
CA SER A 5 16.36 1.14 -8.13
C SER A 5 15.18 2.11 -8.20
N THR A 6 15.45 3.40 -8.41
CA THR A 6 14.39 4.42 -8.55
C THR A 6 13.36 4.06 -9.63
N SER A 7 13.79 3.47 -10.75
CA SER A 7 12.90 3.01 -11.81
C SER A 7 12.01 1.85 -11.39
N GLU A 8 12.53 0.92 -10.59
CA GLU A 8 11.73 -0.17 -10.01
C GLU A 8 10.73 0.37 -9.00
N MET A 9 11.12 1.31 -8.14
CA MET A 9 10.22 1.96 -7.20
C MET A 9 9.07 2.70 -7.89
N ILE A 10 9.33 3.39 -9.01
CA ILE A 10 8.28 4.03 -9.82
C ILE A 10 7.32 2.97 -10.39
N THR A 11 7.85 1.83 -10.85
CA THR A 11 7.03 0.74 -11.41
C THR A 11 6.15 0.10 -10.33
N ILE A 12 6.70 -0.14 -9.14
CA ILE A 12 5.97 -0.66 -7.98
C ILE A 12 4.86 0.32 -7.57
N GLY A 13 5.16 1.62 -7.48
CA GLY A 13 4.16 2.64 -7.16
C GLY A 13 3.00 2.69 -8.16
N LYS A 14 3.31 2.63 -9.47
CA LYS A 14 2.29 2.53 -10.53
C LYS A 14 1.44 1.28 -10.39
N ALA A 15 2.05 0.15 -10.06
CA ALA A 15 1.36 -1.12 -9.89
C ALA A 15 0.41 -1.11 -8.67
N VAL A 16 0.86 -0.55 -7.54
CA VAL A 16 0.02 -0.35 -6.34
C VAL A 16 -1.14 0.58 -6.64
N TRP A 17 -0.90 1.69 -7.35
CA TRP A 17 -1.95 2.60 -7.75
C TRP A 17 -2.98 1.93 -8.67
N HIS A 18 -2.51 1.18 -9.66
CA HIS A 18 -3.38 0.45 -10.57
C HIS A 18 -4.30 -0.51 -9.82
N ASP A 19 -3.75 -1.30 -8.90
CA ASP A 19 -4.51 -2.25 -8.10
C ASP A 19 -5.57 -1.55 -7.24
N LEU A 20 -5.20 -0.46 -6.56
CA LEU A 20 -6.13 0.34 -5.76
C LEU A 20 -7.25 0.94 -6.64
N ARG A 21 -6.91 1.49 -7.81
CA ARG A 21 -7.89 2.13 -8.70
C ARG A 21 -8.85 1.14 -9.37
N LEU A 22 -8.44 -0.12 -9.52
CA LEU A 22 -9.33 -1.20 -9.96
C LEU A 22 -10.27 -1.70 -8.86
N GLY A 23 -10.18 -1.16 -7.64
CA GLY A 23 -10.97 -1.61 -6.50
C GLY A 23 -10.53 -2.98 -6.00
N LEU A 24 -9.28 -3.38 -6.26
CA LEU A 24 -8.73 -4.60 -5.67
C LEU A 24 -8.58 -4.44 -4.15
N PRO A 25 -8.62 -5.54 -3.37
CA PRO A 25 -8.42 -5.49 -1.93
C PRO A 25 -7.09 -4.82 -1.56
N VAL A 26 -7.10 -4.05 -0.47
CA VAL A 26 -5.90 -3.37 0.04
C VAL A 26 -4.78 -4.38 0.37
N GLU A 27 -5.14 -5.60 0.78
CA GLU A 27 -4.18 -6.69 0.99
C GLU A 27 -3.40 -7.08 -0.28
N THR A 28 -3.99 -6.91 -1.47
CA THR A 28 -3.30 -7.19 -2.73
C THR A 28 -2.13 -6.22 -2.93
N ALA A 29 -2.37 -4.92 -2.71
CA ALA A 29 -1.32 -3.90 -2.77
C ALA A 29 -0.25 -4.12 -1.69
N LEU A 30 -0.64 -4.47 -0.46
CA LEU A 30 0.29 -4.78 0.63
C LEU A 30 1.16 -5.99 0.32
N SER A 31 0.57 -7.08 -0.15
CA SER A 31 1.29 -8.32 -0.52
C SER A 31 2.29 -8.05 -1.64
N LYS A 32 1.93 -7.22 -2.61
CA LYS A 32 2.81 -6.86 -3.73
C LYS A 32 4.04 -6.08 -3.26
N LEU A 33 3.84 -5.13 -2.34
CA LEU A 33 4.94 -4.37 -1.74
C LEU A 33 5.85 -5.28 -0.92
N GLN A 34 5.28 -6.19 -0.11
CA GLN A 34 6.06 -7.15 0.67
C GLN A 34 6.88 -8.10 -0.22
N ASN A 35 6.28 -8.61 -1.30
CA ASN A 35 6.97 -9.43 -2.30
C ASN A 35 8.05 -8.65 -3.07
N SER A 36 7.97 -7.32 -3.07
CA SER A 36 8.99 -6.43 -3.65
C SER A 36 10.11 -6.07 -2.64
N GLY A 37 10.09 -6.65 -1.44
CA GLY A 37 11.12 -6.48 -0.41
C GLY A 37 10.81 -5.43 0.65
N PHE A 38 9.62 -4.83 0.66
CA PHE A 38 9.23 -3.88 1.70
C PHE A 38 8.82 -4.62 2.99
N PRO A 39 9.35 -4.23 4.16
CA PRO A 39 8.81 -4.67 5.44
C PRO A 39 7.31 -4.37 5.56
N PRO A 40 6.53 -5.17 6.32
CA PRO A 40 5.07 -4.98 6.42
C PRO A 40 4.65 -3.57 6.83
N TYR A 41 5.38 -2.95 7.76
CA TYR A 41 5.13 -1.57 8.18
C TYR A 41 5.37 -0.57 7.05
N GLU A 42 6.48 -0.69 6.33
CA GLU A 42 6.82 0.20 5.22
C GLU A 42 5.82 0.04 4.06
N ALA A 43 5.38 -1.19 3.77
CA ALA A 43 4.33 -1.46 2.80
C ALA A 43 3.03 -0.72 3.16
N ALA A 44 2.63 -0.75 4.43
CA ALA A 44 1.45 -0.01 4.90
C ALA A 44 1.62 1.52 4.77
N VAL A 45 2.81 2.05 5.07
CA VAL A 45 3.13 3.47 4.88
C VAL A 45 3.05 3.87 3.41
N VAL A 46 3.57 3.03 2.50
CA VAL A 46 3.51 3.29 1.05
C VAL A 46 2.07 3.30 0.55
N VAL A 47 1.23 2.35 0.97
CA VAL A 47 -0.20 2.32 0.62
C VAL A 47 -0.94 3.55 1.16
N ALA A 48 -0.66 3.95 2.40
CA ALA A 48 -1.26 5.16 2.98
C ALA A 48 -0.80 6.44 2.27
N ALA A 49 0.49 6.56 1.94
CA ALA A 49 1.00 7.70 1.19
C ALA A 49 0.42 7.77 -0.23
N ALA A 50 0.29 6.61 -0.90
CA ALA A 50 -0.32 6.52 -2.22
C ALA A 50 -1.77 6.99 -2.20
N SER A 51 -2.57 6.58 -1.21
CA SER A 51 -3.97 7.00 -1.10
C SER A 51 -4.15 8.48 -0.76
N LEU A 52 -3.13 9.13 -0.18
CA LEU A 52 -3.15 10.55 0.14
C LEU A 52 -2.66 11.45 -1.01
N ALA A 53 -1.71 10.98 -1.82
CA ALA A 53 -1.00 11.82 -2.79
C ALA A 53 -1.24 11.45 -4.26
N ILE A 54 -1.61 10.20 -4.56
CA ILE A 54 -1.69 9.67 -5.93
C ILE A 54 -3.11 9.19 -6.25
N CYS A 55 -3.69 8.39 -5.35
CA CYS A 55 -4.96 7.67 -5.51
C CYS A 55 -6.00 8.24 -4.54
N THR A 56 -6.23 9.55 -4.57
CA THR A 56 -7.06 10.23 -3.56
C THR A 56 -8.51 9.73 -3.53
N ASP A 57 -8.99 9.17 -4.64
CA ASP A 57 -10.29 8.50 -4.74
C ASP A 57 -10.38 7.21 -3.91
N GLN A 58 -9.25 6.55 -3.64
CA GLN A 58 -9.15 5.32 -2.85
C GLN A 58 -8.88 5.56 -1.36
N ARG A 59 -8.84 6.83 -0.93
CA ARG A 59 -8.53 7.20 0.45
C ARG A 59 -9.51 6.59 1.47
N SER A 60 -10.81 6.59 1.16
CA SER A 60 -11.84 6.02 2.04
C SER A 60 -11.65 4.52 2.24
N VAL A 61 -11.37 3.79 1.15
CA VAL A 61 -11.14 2.34 1.16
C VAL A 61 -9.92 1.99 2.02
N VAL A 62 -8.81 2.71 1.85
CA VAL A 62 -7.60 2.48 2.65
C VAL A 62 -7.82 2.84 4.12
N LEU A 63 -8.59 3.89 4.41
CA LEU A 63 -8.92 4.27 5.79
C LEU A 63 -9.84 3.25 6.46
N GLU A 64 -10.85 2.75 5.76
CA GLU A 64 -11.74 1.70 6.24
C GLU A 64 -10.96 0.42 6.55
N PHE A 65 -10.08 0.01 5.65
CA PHE A 65 -9.16 -1.12 5.87
C PHE A 65 -8.30 -0.92 7.12
N ALA A 66 -7.71 0.28 7.28
CA ALA A 66 -6.88 0.61 8.44
C ALA A 66 -7.68 0.61 9.75
N ASN A 67 -8.94 1.07 9.73
CA ASN A 67 -9.83 1.04 10.88
C ASN A 67 -10.21 -0.40 11.26
N ALA A 68 -10.46 -1.27 10.28
CA ALA A 68 -10.73 -2.69 10.52
C ALA A 68 -9.52 -3.43 11.15
N HIS A 69 -8.30 -3.02 10.80
CA HIS A 69 -7.06 -3.68 11.26
C HIS A 69 -6.39 -3.00 12.46
N SER A 70 -6.81 -1.79 12.86
CA SER A 70 -6.27 -1.09 14.03
C SER A 70 -6.83 -1.61 15.36
N GLY A 71 -7.89 -2.43 15.34
CA GLY A 71 -8.41 -3.16 16.50
C GLY A 71 -7.49 -4.27 17.03
N GLY A 72 -6.43 -4.64 16.31
CA GLY A 72 -5.46 -5.66 16.74
C GLY A 72 -4.35 -5.17 17.67
N ARG A 73 -4.39 -3.90 18.12
CA ARG A 73 -3.35 -3.29 18.98
C ARG A 73 -3.77 -3.13 20.44
N THR A 74 -4.58 -4.06 20.95
CA THR A 74 -4.85 -4.24 22.38
C THR A 74 -4.84 -5.73 22.73
N ALA A 75 -3.66 -6.25 23.06
CA ALA A 75 -3.41 -7.32 24.04
C ALA A 75 -1.89 -7.56 24.13
#